data_AF-A0A7S1WDX9-F1
#
_entry.id   AF-A0A7S1WDX9-F1
#
_cell.length_a   1.000
_cell.length_b   1.000
_cell.length_c   1.000
_cell.angle_alpha   90.00
_cell.angle_beta   90.00
_cell.angle_gamma   90.00
#
_symmetry.space_group_name_H-M   'P 1'
#
loop_
_entity.id
_entity.type
_entity.pdbx_description
1 polymer ?
#
loop_
_entity_poly.entity_id
_entity_poly.type
_entity_poly.pdbx_seq_one_letter_code
_entity_poly.pdbx_strand_id
1 'polypeptide(L)'
;MPAPTLAPPAPSGPPAPTPAPTSSPTPQPVLRLTPAPTPQPPSGCYENGSEQKVIQVGSWKFRGVCASYDQHHLCGYDPVKAACPITCRKCSKPGCEDDGDFTVQTTYGTLKCVDWKRYTHCWKSVEAWCPTSCRADSCTR
;
A
#
# COMPACT_ATOMS: atom_id res chain seq x y z
N MET A 1 -39.97 -88.82 -37.59
CA MET A 1 -39.80 -87.69 -36.65
C MET A 1 -38.87 -86.68 -37.31
N PRO A 2 -39.32 -85.48 -37.68
CA PRO A 2 -38.46 -84.45 -38.28
C PRO A 2 -37.66 -83.69 -37.21
N ALA A 3 -36.37 -83.45 -37.48
CA ALA A 3 -35.42 -82.76 -36.61
C ALA A 3 -35.49 -81.22 -36.81
N PRO A 4 -35.31 -80.42 -35.75
CA PRO A 4 -35.44 -78.96 -35.83
C PRO A 4 -34.16 -78.28 -36.37
N THR A 5 -34.36 -77.40 -37.34
CA THR A 5 -33.34 -76.53 -37.94
C THR A 5 -33.06 -75.33 -37.02
N LEU A 6 -31.81 -75.14 -36.62
CA LEU A 6 -31.36 -73.98 -35.85
C LEU A 6 -31.13 -72.76 -36.75
N ALA A 7 -31.63 -71.60 -36.31
CA ALA A 7 -31.52 -70.32 -36.98
C ALA A 7 -30.13 -69.68 -36.82
N PRO A 8 -29.67 -68.88 -37.81
CA PRO A 8 -28.36 -68.24 -37.79
C PRO A 8 -28.27 -67.04 -36.82
N PRO A 9 -27.06 -66.72 -36.31
CA PRO A 9 -26.84 -65.63 -35.37
C PRO A 9 -26.90 -64.24 -36.04
N ALA A 10 -27.41 -63.26 -35.29
CA ALA A 10 -27.58 -61.87 -35.70
C ALA A 10 -26.26 -61.07 -35.71
N PRO A 11 -26.11 -60.07 -36.59
CA PRO A 11 -24.91 -59.25 -36.68
C PRO A 11 -24.73 -58.31 -35.47
N SER A 12 -23.48 -58.22 -35.00
CA SER A 12 -23.05 -57.30 -33.93
C SER A 12 -22.95 -55.87 -34.44
N GLY A 13 -23.55 -54.93 -33.69
CA GLY A 13 -23.55 -53.51 -34.00
C GLY A 13 -22.20 -52.80 -33.76
N PRO A 14 -22.07 -51.56 -34.25
CA PRO A 14 -20.81 -50.80 -34.22
C PRO A 14 -20.42 -50.29 -32.82
N PRO A 15 -19.12 -50.05 -32.57
CA PRO A 15 -18.61 -49.58 -31.28
C PRO A 15 -19.04 -48.14 -30.97
N ALA A 16 -19.32 -47.89 -29.70
CA ALA A 16 -19.71 -46.57 -29.17
C ALA A 16 -18.52 -45.58 -29.15
N PRO A 17 -18.78 -44.26 -29.34
CA PRO A 17 -17.74 -43.25 -29.35
C PRO A 17 -17.15 -42.97 -27.95
N THR A 18 -15.82 -42.85 -27.90
CA THR A 18 -15.04 -42.48 -26.72
C THR A 18 -15.22 -40.99 -26.38
N PRO A 19 -15.51 -40.61 -25.12
CA PRO A 19 -15.64 -39.22 -24.72
C PRO A 19 -14.29 -38.48 -24.77
N ALA A 20 -14.32 -37.23 -25.27
CA ALA A 20 -13.16 -36.35 -25.37
C ALA A 20 -12.74 -35.80 -23.98
N PRO A 21 -11.44 -35.52 -23.77
CA PRO A 21 -10.94 -35.00 -22.50
C PRO A 21 -11.47 -33.59 -22.23
N THR A 22 -12.06 -33.39 -21.05
CA THR A 22 -12.48 -32.09 -20.55
C THR A 22 -11.27 -31.29 -20.12
N SER A 23 -11.01 -30.16 -20.77
CA SER A 23 -9.95 -29.22 -20.42
C SER A 23 -10.12 -28.72 -18.99
N SER A 24 -9.17 -29.07 -18.11
CA SER A 24 -9.10 -28.52 -16.76
C SER A 24 -8.84 -27.01 -16.84
N PRO A 25 -9.63 -26.15 -16.16
CA PRO A 25 -9.38 -24.71 -16.17
C PRO A 25 -8.05 -24.43 -15.46
N THR A 26 -7.16 -23.71 -16.15
CA THR A 26 -5.97 -23.11 -15.54
C THR A 26 -6.43 -22.11 -14.47
N PRO A 27 -6.00 -22.22 -13.20
CA PRO A 27 -6.34 -21.23 -12.20
C PRO A 27 -5.76 -19.88 -12.62
N GLN A 28 -6.64 -18.92 -12.88
CA GLN A 28 -6.24 -17.53 -13.06
C GLN A 28 -5.65 -17.01 -11.74
N PRO A 29 -4.53 -16.27 -11.76
CA PRO A 29 -4.03 -15.62 -10.57
C PRO A 29 -5.10 -14.67 -10.02
N VAL A 30 -5.63 -15.01 -8.85
CA VAL A 30 -6.51 -14.13 -8.10
C VAL A 30 -5.65 -12.96 -7.63
N LEU A 31 -5.70 -11.86 -8.37
CA LEU A 31 -5.32 -10.55 -7.87
C LEU A 31 -6.22 -10.28 -6.67
N ARG A 32 -5.73 -10.63 -5.47
CA ARG A 32 -6.31 -10.13 -4.23
C ARG A 32 -6.13 -8.62 -4.27
N LEU A 33 -7.20 -7.93 -4.68
CA LEU A 33 -7.32 -6.50 -4.49
C LEU A 33 -7.27 -6.27 -2.99
N THR A 34 -6.13 -5.78 -2.53
CA THR A 34 -5.96 -5.21 -1.20
C THR A 34 -7.12 -4.23 -0.99
N PRO A 35 -7.84 -4.28 0.14
CA PRO A 35 -8.92 -3.35 0.41
C PRO A 35 -8.44 -1.92 0.16
N ALA A 36 -9.28 -1.12 -0.51
CA ALA A 36 -9.01 0.30 -0.70
C ALA A 36 -8.71 0.94 0.68
N PRO A 37 -7.76 1.90 0.76
CA PRO A 37 -7.47 2.60 1.99
C PRO A 37 -8.76 3.10 2.60
N THR A 38 -9.06 2.60 3.80
CA THR A 38 -10.06 3.24 4.63
C THR A 38 -9.50 4.63 4.92
N PRO A 39 -10.22 5.74 4.65
CA PRO A 39 -9.74 7.07 4.99
C PRO A 39 -9.49 7.11 6.50
N GLN A 40 -8.24 6.99 6.91
CA GLN A 40 -7.85 7.16 8.29
C GLN A 40 -8.24 8.60 8.65
N PRO A 41 -8.97 8.83 9.76
CA PRO A 41 -9.24 10.20 10.22
C PRO A 41 -7.89 10.93 10.32
N PRO A 42 -7.81 12.23 9.97
CA PRO A 42 -6.55 12.95 9.99
C PRO A 42 -6.07 13.07 11.45
N SER A 43 -5.34 12.05 11.89
CA SER A 43 -4.40 12.09 13.00
C SER A 43 -3.12 12.85 12.61
N GLY A 44 -3.12 13.48 11.43
CA GLY A 44 -2.01 14.25 10.91
C GLY A 44 -1.92 15.60 11.59
N CYS A 45 -0.76 15.91 12.14
CA CYS A 45 -0.52 17.22 12.69
C CYS A 45 -0.56 18.26 11.57
N TYR A 46 -1.34 19.32 11.79
CA TYR A 46 -1.42 20.41 10.83
C TYR A 46 -0.34 21.46 11.14
N GLU A 47 0.54 21.69 10.18
CA GLU A 47 1.47 22.80 10.22
C GLU A 47 1.44 23.54 8.89
N ASN A 48 1.16 24.84 8.98
CA ASN A 48 1.31 25.74 7.87
C ASN A 48 2.76 26.24 7.83
N GLY A 49 3.58 25.60 6.99
CA GLY A 49 5.02 25.89 6.89
C GLY A 49 5.35 27.29 6.36
N SER A 50 4.39 27.95 5.71
CA SER A 50 4.54 29.28 5.09
C SER A 50 4.04 30.42 5.98
N GLU A 51 3.33 30.09 7.06
CA GLU A 51 2.71 31.09 7.92
C GLU A 51 3.69 31.60 8.97
N GLN A 52 3.80 32.92 9.10
CA GLN A 52 4.59 33.52 10.17
C GLN A 52 3.88 33.33 11.50
N LYS A 53 4.49 32.52 12.37
CA LYS A 53 4.04 32.28 13.73
C LYS A 53 4.93 33.04 14.71
N VAL A 54 4.31 33.67 15.70
CA VAL A 54 5.03 34.27 16.83
C VAL A 54 5.03 33.26 17.96
N ILE A 55 6.20 32.72 18.28
CA ILE A 55 6.37 31.68 19.30
C ILE A 55 7.10 32.31 20.49
N GLN A 56 6.52 32.15 21.68
CA GLN A 56 7.11 32.63 22.91
C GLN A 56 7.85 31.49 23.61
N VAL A 57 9.14 31.67 23.86
CA VAL A 57 10.01 30.72 24.57
C VAL A 57 10.52 31.43 25.82
N GLY A 58 9.89 31.16 26.97
CA GLY A 58 10.15 31.90 28.20
C GLY A 58 9.82 33.40 28.05
N SER A 59 10.81 34.27 28.29
CA SER A 59 10.69 35.72 28.15
C SER A 59 10.91 36.25 26.72
N TRP A 60 11.30 35.39 25.78
CA TRP A 60 11.68 35.78 24.42
C TRP A 60 10.55 35.47 23.44
N LYS A 61 10.26 36.39 22.53
CA LYS A 61 9.30 36.20 21.43
C LYS A 61 10.05 36.12 20.11
N PHE A 62 9.91 34.98 19.44
CA PHE A 62 10.47 34.77 18.11
C PHE A 62 9.34 34.89 17.09
N ARG A 63 9.61 35.54 15.96
CA ARG A 63 8.67 35.66 14.85
C ARG A 63 9.34 35.10 13.60
N GLY A 64 8.73 34.08 13.03
CA GLY A 64 9.30 33.38 11.88
C GLY A 64 8.34 32.32 11.34
N VAL A 65 8.75 31.65 10.28
CA VAL A 65 8.05 30.48 9.74
C VAL A 65 8.67 29.20 10.31
N CYS A 66 7.94 28.08 10.27
CA CYS A 66 8.42 26.79 10.79
C CYS A 66 9.78 26.37 10.23
N ALA A 67 10.04 26.65 8.94
CA ALA A 67 11.34 26.43 8.32
C ALA A 67 12.48 27.19 9.01
N SER A 68 12.27 28.44 9.42
CA SER A 68 13.27 29.24 10.14
C SER A 68 13.56 28.66 11.51
N TYR A 69 12.53 28.20 12.23
CA TYR A 69 12.72 27.62 13.57
C TYR A 69 13.59 26.36 13.55
N ASP A 70 13.45 25.51 12.54
CA ASP A 70 14.32 24.33 12.37
C ASP A 70 15.75 24.72 11.97
N GLN A 71 15.94 25.71 11.09
CA GLN A 71 17.27 26.24 10.76
C GLN A 71 18.01 26.79 11.98
N HIS A 72 17.29 27.40 12.92
CA HIS A 72 17.85 27.90 14.18
C HIS A 72 17.93 26.84 15.29
N HIS A 73 17.63 25.57 15.00
CA HIS A 73 17.56 24.46 15.97
C HIS A 73 16.63 24.74 17.17
N LEU A 74 15.61 25.58 16.98
CA LEU A 74 14.62 25.93 18.00
C LEU A 74 13.58 24.81 18.22
N CYS A 75 13.62 23.76 17.40
CA CYS A 75 12.81 22.55 17.57
C CYS A 75 13.07 21.79 18.88
N GLY A 76 14.03 22.21 19.71
CA GLY A 76 14.20 21.71 21.08
C GLY A 76 13.09 22.17 22.04
N TYR A 77 12.50 23.35 21.79
CA TYR A 77 11.52 23.96 22.68
C TYR A 77 10.10 23.44 22.44
N ASP A 78 9.38 23.07 23.50
CA ASP A 78 7.97 22.63 23.44
C ASP A 78 7.03 23.59 22.70
N PRO A 79 7.06 24.93 22.92
CA PRO A 79 6.17 25.83 22.17
C PRO A 79 6.48 25.85 20.67
N VAL A 80 7.74 25.59 20.28
CA VAL A 80 8.14 25.49 18.87
C VAL A 80 7.67 24.16 18.28
N LYS A 81 7.85 23.05 19.01
CA LYS A 81 7.33 21.74 18.60
C LYS A 81 5.80 21.73 18.48
N ALA A 82 5.09 22.43 19.35
CA ALA A 82 3.65 22.54 19.31
C ALA A 82 3.16 23.38 18.12
N ALA A 83 3.85 24.48 17.81
CA ALA A 83 3.51 25.33 16.68
C ALA A 83 3.93 24.76 15.32
N CYS A 84 5.04 24.01 15.31
CA CYS A 84 5.70 23.45 14.14
C CYS A 84 6.02 21.94 14.31
N PRO A 85 5.01 21.08 14.47
CA PRO A 85 5.22 19.65 14.69
C PRO A 85 5.75 18.91 13.46
N ILE A 86 5.43 19.37 12.23
CA ILE A 86 5.88 18.73 10.98
C ILE A 86 7.35 19.06 10.73
N THR A 87 7.69 20.35 10.72
CA THR A 87 9.07 20.82 10.48
C THR A 87 10.02 20.29 11.56
N CYS A 88 9.58 20.26 12.82
CA CYS A 88 10.38 19.69 13.90
C CYS A 88 10.36 18.16 13.97
N ARG A 89 9.83 17.47 12.93
CA ARG A 89 9.74 16.01 12.83
C ARG A 89 9.10 15.32 14.03
N LYS A 90 8.28 16.06 14.78
CA LYS A 90 7.45 15.51 15.86
C LYS A 90 6.22 14.79 15.30
N CYS A 91 5.84 15.15 14.09
CA CYS A 91 4.70 14.60 13.41
C CYS A 91 4.90 14.60 11.90
N SER A 92 4.15 13.76 11.21
CA SER A 92 4.15 13.71 9.75
C SER A 92 3.04 14.60 9.21
N LYS A 93 3.26 15.17 8.02
CA LYS A 93 2.24 15.98 7.35
C LYS A 93 1.04 15.10 7.01
N PRO A 94 -0.21 15.58 7.15
CA PRO A 94 -1.38 14.84 6.70
C PRO A 94 -1.25 14.50 5.21
N GLY A 95 -1.40 13.21 4.87
CA GLY A 95 -1.16 12.67 3.53
C GLY A 95 0.31 12.29 3.23
N CYS A 96 1.20 12.50 4.20
CA CYS A 96 2.60 12.09 4.18
C CYS A 96 2.91 11.16 5.35
N GLU A 97 1.91 10.49 5.91
CA GLU A 97 2.05 9.55 7.01
C GLU A 97 2.20 8.16 6.41
N ASP A 98 3.30 7.47 6.74
CA ASP A 98 3.50 6.09 6.32
C ASP A 98 2.56 5.18 7.11
N ASP A 99 1.80 4.35 6.41
CA ASP A 99 0.94 3.35 7.01
C ASP A 99 1.80 2.17 7.52
N GLY A 100 1.99 2.09 8.84
CA GLY A 100 2.87 1.11 9.47
C GLY A 100 2.43 -0.35 9.29
N ASP A 101 1.15 -0.56 8.99
CA ASP A 101 0.53 -1.85 8.75
C ASP A 101 0.51 -2.21 7.25
N PHE A 102 0.79 -1.24 6.36
CA PHE A 102 0.85 -1.51 4.93
C PHE A 102 2.05 -2.39 4.58
N THR A 103 1.74 -3.56 4.04
CA THR A 103 2.70 -4.54 3.56
C THR A 103 2.42 -4.93 2.12
N VAL A 104 3.46 -4.97 1.30
CA VAL A 104 3.39 -5.48 -0.08
C VAL A 104 4.12 -6.82 -0.15
N GLN A 105 3.43 -7.84 -0.66
CA GLN A 105 4.02 -9.14 -0.92
C GLN A 105 4.75 -9.10 -2.27
N THR A 106 6.06 -9.31 -2.26
CA THR A 106 6.90 -9.38 -3.46
C THR A 106 7.50 -10.77 -3.61
N THR A 107 8.13 -11.05 -4.74
CA THR A 107 8.92 -12.28 -4.96
C THR A 107 10.07 -12.45 -3.96
N TYR A 108 10.51 -11.36 -3.32
CA TYR A 108 11.57 -11.37 -2.30
C TYR A 108 11.04 -11.44 -0.87
N GLY A 109 9.71 -11.49 -0.69
CA GLY A 109 9.05 -11.51 0.61
C GLY A 109 8.16 -10.29 0.84
N THR A 110 7.73 -10.13 2.09
CA THR A 110 6.81 -9.07 2.51
C THR A 110 7.60 -7.82 2.88
N LEU A 111 7.37 -6.72 2.16
CA LEU A 111 8.03 -5.43 2.39
C LEU A 111 7.07 -4.46 3.07
N LYS A 112 7.53 -3.79 4.13
CA LYS A 112 6.82 -2.70 4.82
C LYS A 112 7.27 -1.34 4.30
N CYS A 113 6.55 -0.27 4.60
CA CYS A 113 6.96 1.10 4.25
C CYS A 113 8.44 1.39 4.60
N VAL A 114 8.90 0.96 5.79
CA VAL A 114 10.30 1.13 6.21
C VAL A 114 11.32 0.48 5.28
N ASP A 115 10.96 -0.63 4.63
CA ASP A 115 11.81 -1.32 3.66
C ASP A 115 11.92 -0.56 2.34
N TRP A 116 10.97 0.31 2.03
CA TRP A 116 10.97 1.11 0.80
C TRP A 116 11.94 2.29 0.87
N LYS A 117 12.38 2.70 2.07
CA LYS A 117 13.35 3.80 2.27
C LYS A 117 14.70 3.60 1.56
N ARG A 118 15.06 2.33 1.29
CA ARG A 118 16.29 1.93 0.59
C ARG A 118 16.14 1.90 -0.93
N TYR A 119 14.91 1.99 -1.44
CA TYR A 119 14.62 2.02 -2.86
C TYR A 119 14.44 3.47 -3.33
N THR A 120 15.13 3.83 -4.41
CA THR A 120 15.05 5.17 -5.00
C THR A 120 13.74 5.40 -5.76
N HIS A 121 13.08 4.31 -6.17
CA HIS A 121 11.80 4.34 -6.87
C HIS A 121 10.80 3.47 -6.12
N CYS A 122 9.82 4.13 -5.53
CA CYS A 122 8.64 3.44 -5.06
C CYS A 122 7.67 3.18 -6.20
N TRP A 123 6.84 2.17 -6.01
CA TRP A 123 5.70 1.97 -6.88
C TRP A 123 4.63 3.01 -6.57
N LYS A 124 3.92 3.49 -7.60
CA LYS A 124 2.77 4.39 -7.47
C LYS A 124 1.76 3.94 -6.41
N SER A 125 1.53 2.62 -6.32
CA SER A 125 0.66 2.04 -5.30
C SER A 125 1.24 2.23 -3.90
N VAL A 126 2.53 2.01 -3.71
CA VAL A 126 3.22 2.16 -2.43
C VAL A 126 3.30 3.63 -2.01
N GLU A 127 3.51 4.55 -2.95
CA GLU A 127 3.52 6.00 -2.67
C GLU A 127 2.21 6.50 -2.03
N ALA A 128 1.07 5.88 -2.35
CA ALA A 128 -0.21 6.23 -1.76
C ALA A 128 -0.32 5.86 -0.27
N TRP A 129 0.45 4.88 0.19
CA TRP A 129 0.41 4.36 1.57
C TRP A 129 1.68 4.63 2.38
N CYS A 130 2.81 4.76 1.70
CA CYS A 130 4.13 5.01 2.27
C CYS A 130 4.80 6.26 1.67
N PRO A 131 4.12 7.41 1.61
CA PRO A 131 4.62 8.60 0.93
C PRO A 131 5.92 9.15 1.55
N THR A 132 6.11 9.02 2.87
CA THR A 132 7.35 9.48 3.53
C THR A 132 8.52 8.58 3.19
N SER A 133 8.30 7.27 3.28
CA SER A 133 9.32 6.27 2.98
C SER A 133 9.73 6.29 1.51
N CYS A 134 8.79 6.64 0.64
CA CYS A 134 8.99 6.82 -0.79
C CYS A 134 9.52 8.19 -1.19
N ARG A 135 9.72 9.11 -0.24
CA ARG A 135 10.14 10.49 -0.51
C ARG A 135 9.30 11.16 -1.60
N ALA A 136 7.99 10.97 -1.55
CA ALA A 136 7.08 11.63 -2.47
C ALA A 136 7.34 13.14 -2.44
N ASP A 137 7.37 13.80 -3.60
CA ASP A 137 7.71 15.24 -3.72
C ASP A 137 6.83 16.12 -2.81
N SER A 138 5.58 15.72 -2.57
CA SER A 138 4.62 16.38 -1.68
C SER A 138 4.97 16.30 -0.19
N CYS A 139 5.89 15.39 0.16
CA CYS A 139 6.30 14.97 1.49
C CYS A 139 7.79 15.19 1.76
N THR A 140 8.59 15.40 0.72
CA THR A 140 9.91 16.02 0.84
C THR A 140 9.76 17.51 1.15
N ARG A 141 10.64 17.94 2.06
CA ARG A 141 10.66 19.25 2.69
C ARG A 141 10.95 20.40 1.71
#